data_AF-A0A9N9RT14-F1
#
_entry.id   AF-A0A9N9RT14-F1
#
_cell.length_a   1.000
_cell.length_b   1.000
_cell.length_c   1.000
_cell.angle_alpha   90.00
_cell.angle_beta   90.00
_cell.angle_gamma   90.00
#
_symmetry.space_group_name_H-M   'P 1'
#
loop_
_entity.id
_entity.type
_entity.pdbx_description
1 polymer ?
#
loop_
_entity_poly.entity_id
_entity_poly.type
_entity_poly.pdbx_seq_one_letter_code
_entity_poly.pdbx_strand_id
1 'polypeptide(L)'
;MRLELMMGCNDVDDDNKYSVCNGRGECTGPNETCICEIKFTGENCSKYNSTYLVSISSVFYVVAFISLIQLLICCFAEYKRLKQPSFFKAFRITTQKFLYFVVFIAALLRATYFSNPEVQPSWSYYLMSAYYPLLMTCASLIVCFWAETFHLRDIRYERQFLSKSLLGFLAFNLLPYSFFGAEILSANLFTDKNLLHSIFNGGYAVLLLIVVVFFLIYGVEVFFKIRGGFVYDAVPSGEENFNVNTSQVHQSRIGLLSQAMMLMVIVGFLTSEMLGDFWKQKVPVNSRNWYDIIFRMVEVGVVIWFLACLWNSFSPESLWILNPRRLLTRQIDPVASASTSKSSAEENEALLVCWVCYDQDKKEPLIQPCRCTGDLRSVHHECLRRWLVESFKDQETSDLKCRVCGTPYEIRRTSKLYWERGFDIQHWTKTIILVSLMCITGVLAWIIISLNVDPIVRVLTAGFAIIIGYVCVKMLGENTVTAYQRAKVSSIDIVSNDLRISRNLVQKIDEKSVHRCFSSRVKSTHIYKSFLRLISSDED
;
A
#
# COMPACT_ATOMS: atom_id res chain seq x y z
N MET A 1 52.42 34.38 -19.73
CA MET A 1 51.72 34.90 -18.55
C MET A 1 50.64 35.85 -19.06
N ARG A 2 49.48 35.30 -19.43
CA ARG A 2 48.34 36.05 -19.97
C ARG A 2 47.56 36.52 -18.74
N LEU A 3 47.65 37.80 -18.40
CA LEU A 3 46.80 38.41 -17.37
C LEU A 3 45.35 38.23 -17.84
N GLU A 4 44.62 37.29 -17.25
CA GLU A 4 43.16 37.34 -17.25
C GLU A 4 42.79 38.51 -16.34
N LEU A 5 42.37 39.62 -16.96
CA LEU A 5 41.70 40.70 -16.25
C LEU A 5 40.47 40.08 -15.60
N MET A 6 40.47 40.03 -14.27
CA MET A 6 39.30 39.70 -13.47
C MET A 6 38.28 40.82 -13.66
N MET A 7 37.38 40.67 -14.64
CA MET A 7 36.20 41.52 -14.76
C MET A 7 35.24 41.15 -13.63
N GLY A 8 35.21 42.01 -12.62
CA GLY A 8 34.15 42.08 -11.62
C GLY A 8 32.81 42.52 -12.23
N CYS A 9 31.69 42.32 -11.52
CA CYS A 9 30.34 42.68 -11.97
C CYS A 9 30.12 44.20 -12.25
N ASN A 10 31.15 45.06 -12.17
CA ASN A 10 31.04 46.52 -12.21
C ASN A 10 31.44 47.22 -13.54
N ASP A 11 32.00 46.55 -14.55
CA ASP A 11 32.45 47.19 -15.79
C ASP A 11 31.54 46.92 -17.01
N VAL A 12 30.23 47.14 -16.87
CA VAL A 12 29.31 46.88 -17.99
C VAL A 12 28.23 47.96 -18.10
N ASP A 13 28.26 48.69 -19.23
CA ASP A 13 27.18 49.57 -19.71
C ASP A 13 25.81 48.86 -19.67
N ASP A 14 24.72 49.60 -19.49
CA ASP A 14 23.35 49.08 -19.31
C ASP A 14 22.89 48.09 -20.42
N ASP A 15 23.53 48.09 -21.59
CA ASP A 15 23.24 47.20 -22.72
C ASP A 15 23.87 45.79 -22.64
N ASN A 16 24.87 45.52 -21.78
CA ASN A 16 25.59 44.22 -21.73
C ASN A 16 25.39 43.42 -20.43
N LYS A 17 24.40 43.77 -19.61
CA LYS A 17 24.08 43.08 -18.34
C LYS A 17 23.89 41.55 -18.44
N TYR A 18 23.64 41.03 -19.65
CA TYR A 18 23.48 39.61 -19.97
C TYR A 18 24.79 38.79 -20.01
N SER A 19 25.97 39.44 -20.04
CA SER A 19 27.27 38.73 -20.12
C SER A 19 27.88 38.40 -18.76
N VAL A 20 27.37 38.96 -17.66
CA VAL A 20 27.89 38.68 -16.32
C VAL A 20 27.26 37.38 -15.81
N CYS A 21 28.08 36.44 -15.33
CA CYS A 21 27.66 35.07 -14.97
C CYS A 21 27.16 34.18 -16.13
N ASN A 22 27.58 34.44 -17.38
CA ASN A 22 27.22 33.67 -18.59
C ASN A 22 25.70 33.55 -18.87
N GLY A 23 24.88 34.45 -18.32
CA GLY A 23 23.41 34.38 -18.43
C GLY A 23 22.78 33.20 -17.68
N ARG A 24 23.52 32.55 -16.78
CA ARG A 24 23.10 31.35 -16.01
C ARG A 24 22.99 31.63 -14.50
N GLY A 25 22.87 32.90 -14.12
CA GLY A 25 22.86 33.35 -12.74
C GLY A 25 22.59 34.85 -12.62
N GLU A 26 22.69 35.37 -11.40
CA GLU A 26 22.55 36.80 -11.07
C GLU A 26 23.72 37.24 -10.17
N CYS A 27 24.27 38.44 -10.40
CA CYS A 27 25.24 39.05 -9.48
C CYS A 27 24.51 39.56 -8.24
N THR A 28 25.05 39.27 -7.05
CA THR A 28 24.50 39.81 -5.79
C THR A 28 25.59 40.31 -4.86
N GLY A 29 25.37 41.51 -4.33
CA GLY A 29 26.17 42.12 -3.27
C GLY A 29 27.34 43.01 -3.76
N PRO A 30 27.97 43.75 -2.83
CA PRO A 30 29.12 44.64 -3.11
C PRO A 30 30.42 43.87 -3.41
N ASN A 31 30.44 42.55 -3.19
CA ASN A 31 31.60 41.68 -3.43
C ASN A 31 31.57 41.00 -4.82
N GLU A 32 30.64 41.39 -5.71
CA GLU A 32 30.61 40.98 -7.13
C GLU A 32 30.54 39.46 -7.37
N THR A 33 29.91 38.70 -6.48
CA THR A 33 29.80 37.23 -6.64
C THR A 33 28.56 36.83 -7.44
N CYS A 34 28.73 35.90 -8.39
CA CYS A 34 27.63 35.28 -9.14
C CYS A 34 26.91 34.21 -8.30
N ILE A 35 25.59 34.31 -8.20
CA ILE A 35 24.75 33.20 -7.74
C ILE A 35 24.22 32.47 -8.97
N CYS A 36 24.65 31.21 -9.12
CA CYS A 36 24.28 30.37 -10.26
C CYS A 36 22.94 29.66 -10.06
N GLU A 37 22.29 29.36 -11.18
CA GLU A 37 21.24 28.33 -11.17
C GLU A 37 21.82 26.99 -10.72
N ILE A 38 21.03 26.19 -10.01
CA ILE A 38 21.51 24.98 -9.29
C ILE A 38 22.21 23.95 -10.19
N LYS A 39 21.89 23.94 -11.49
CA LYS A 39 22.48 23.06 -12.50
C LYS A 39 23.93 23.45 -12.84
N PHE A 40 24.37 24.64 -12.45
CA PHE A 40 25.68 25.19 -12.74
C PHE A 40 26.44 25.52 -11.45
N THR A 41 27.76 25.64 -11.58
CA THR A 41 28.68 25.94 -10.48
C THR A 41 29.91 26.68 -11.00
N GLY A 42 30.73 27.20 -10.08
CA GLY A 42 31.91 28.01 -10.36
C GLY A 42 31.65 29.51 -10.32
N GLU A 43 32.73 30.29 -10.29
CA GLU A 43 32.69 31.75 -10.09
C GLU A 43 31.87 32.49 -11.15
N ASN A 44 31.87 31.99 -12.40
CA ASN A 44 31.08 32.56 -13.52
C ASN A 44 29.98 31.62 -14.02
N CYS A 45 29.54 30.64 -13.21
CA CYS A 45 28.48 29.69 -13.60
C CYS A 45 28.76 28.90 -14.90
N SER A 46 30.03 28.67 -15.22
CA SER A 46 30.46 28.07 -16.48
C SER A 46 30.40 26.55 -16.48
N LYS A 47 30.59 25.92 -15.31
CA LYS A 47 30.65 24.46 -15.15
C LYS A 47 29.29 23.92 -14.74
N TYR A 48 28.99 22.69 -15.13
CA TYR A 48 27.82 21.98 -14.62
C TYR A 48 28.05 21.52 -13.19
N ASN A 49 27.01 21.60 -12.37
CA ASN A 49 27.00 21.05 -11.02
C ASN A 49 26.88 19.52 -11.10
N SER A 50 28.02 18.85 -11.21
CA SER A 50 28.10 17.38 -11.32
C SER A 50 27.47 16.69 -10.12
N THR A 51 27.58 17.25 -8.91
CA THR A 51 26.98 16.68 -7.70
C THR A 51 25.45 16.65 -7.80
N TYR A 52 24.83 17.76 -8.19
CA TYR A 52 23.37 17.82 -8.37
C TYR A 52 22.90 16.82 -9.45
N LEU A 53 23.57 16.81 -10.61
CA LEU A 53 23.18 15.97 -11.76
C LEU A 53 23.36 14.48 -11.50
N VAL A 54 24.50 14.07 -10.92
CA VAL A 54 24.78 12.68 -10.55
C VAL A 54 23.83 12.21 -9.47
N SER A 55 23.49 13.07 -8.49
CA SER A 55 22.55 12.72 -7.43
C SER A 55 21.18 12.38 -8.03
N ILE A 56 20.61 13.24 -8.88
CA ILE A 56 19.30 12.98 -9.50
C ILE A 56 19.35 11.78 -10.43
N SER A 57 20.38 11.67 -11.29
CA SER A 57 20.55 10.54 -12.19
C SER A 57 20.63 9.20 -11.43
N SER A 58 21.40 9.16 -10.34
CA SER A 58 21.56 7.96 -9.52
C SER A 58 20.24 7.48 -8.91
N VAL A 59 19.39 8.40 -8.44
CA VAL A 59 18.07 8.07 -7.90
C VAL A 59 17.18 7.44 -8.97
N PHE A 60 17.14 8.01 -10.18
CA PHE A 60 16.36 7.45 -11.27
C PHE A 60 16.91 6.09 -11.76
N TYR A 61 18.24 5.88 -11.78
CA TYR A 61 18.81 4.57 -12.07
C TYR A 61 18.43 3.51 -11.02
N VAL A 62 18.42 3.86 -9.73
CA VAL A 62 17.97 2.96 -8.66
C VAL A 62 16.51 2.59 -8.85
N VAL A 63 15.65 3.57 -9.14
CA VAL A 63 14.23 3.35 -9.42
C VAL A 63 14.04 2.45 -10.65
N ALA A 64 14.80 2.68 -11.73
CA ALA A 64 14.77 1.83 -12.92
C ALA A 64 15.19 0.38 -12.58
N PHE A 65 16.28 0.22 -11.82
CA PHE A 65 16.77 -1.09 -11.39
C PHE A 65 15.74 -1.85 -10.54
N ILE A 66 15.12 -1.20 -9.56
CA ILE A 66 14.07 -1.80 -8.73
C ILE A 66 12.87 -2.20 -9.60
N SER A 67 12.43 -1.34 -10.53
CA SER A 67 11.33 -1.63 -11.45
C SER A 67 11.60 -2.86 -12.30
N LEU A 68 12.82 -2.98 -12.82
CA LEU A 68 13.26 -4.13 -13.61
C LEU A 68 13.26 -5.41 -12.78
N ILE A 69 13.80 -5.37 -11.56
CA ILE A 69 13.76 -6.52 -10.64
C ILE A 69 12.32 -6.93 -10.34
N GLN A 70 11.45 -5.97 -10.02
CA GLN A 70 10.04 -6.24 -9.72
C GLN A 70 9.31 -6.85 -10.92
N LEU A 71 9.60 -6.40 -12.14
CA LEU A 71 9.10 -6.99 -13.38
C LEU A 71 9.56 -8.44 -13.54
N LEU A 72 10.86 -8.71 -13.35
CA LEU A 72 11.43 -10.05 -13.45
C LEU A 72 10.84 -11.01 -12.41
N ILE A 73 10.70 -10.56 -11.16
CA ILE A 73 10.05 -11.33 -10.09
C ILE A 73 8.60 -11.65 -10.46
N CYS A 74 7.86 -10.68 -10.99
CA CYS A 74 6.47 -10.87 -11.41
C CYS A 74 6.36 -11.92 -12.52
N CYS A 75 7.22 -11.85 -13.55
CA CYS A 75 7.28 -12.86 -14.62
C CYS A 75 7.64 -14.25 -14.07
N PHE A 76 8.60 -14.33 -13.16
CA PHE A 76 9.02 -15.60 -12.54
C PHE A 76 7.95 -16.22 -11.64
N ALA A 77 7.25 -15.39 -10.85
CA ALA A 77 6.14 -15.84 -10.02
C ALA A 77 4.99 -16.38 -10.87
N GLU A 78 4.73 -15.78 -12.04
CA GLU A 78 3.74 -16.29 -12.98
C GLU A 78 4.18 -17.59 -13.64
N TYR A 79 5.45 -17.69 -14.06
CA TYR A 79 6.03 -18.92 -14.58
C TYR A 79 5.85 -20.10 -13.62
N LYS A 80 6.13 -19.90 -12.32
CA LYS A 80 5.93 -20.92 -11.27
C LYS A 80 4.48 -21.34 -11.04
N ARG A 81 3.51 -20.48 -11.36
CA ARG A 81 2.08 -20.74 -11.16
C ARG A 81 1.43 -21.47 -12.34
N LEU A 82 2.11 -21.56 -13.48
CA LEU A 82 1.57 -22.24 -14.66
C LEU A 82 1.63 -23.77 -14.45
N LYS A 83 0.48 -24.44 -14.64
CA LYS A 83 0.40 -25.91 -14.61
C LYS A 83 1.31 -26.58 -15.66
N GLN A 84 1.56 -25.88 -16.76
CA GLN A 84 2.53 -26.25 -17.80
C GLN A 84 3.46 -25.05 -18.06
N PRO A 85 4.73 -25.13 -17.64
CA PRO A 85 5.64 -24.00 -17.73
C PRO A 85 5.95 -23.67 -19.19
N SER A 86 5.65 -22.44 -19.60
CA SER A 86 5.97 -21.89 -20.92
C SER A 86 6.42 -20.45 -20.74
N PHE A 87 7.58 -20.10 -21.29
CA PHE A 87 8.12 -18.75 -21.21
C PHE A 87 7.18 -17.72 -21.84
N PHE A 88 6.65 -17.99 -23.03
CA PHE A 88 5.71 -17.07 -23.69
C PHE A 88 4.44 -16.81 -22.89
N LYS A 89 3.92 -17.83 -22.18
CA LYS A 89 2.76 -17.66 -21.29
C LYS A 89 3.13 -16.83 -20.05
N ALA A 90 4.32 -17.01 -19.50
CA ALA A 90 4.79 -16.24 -18.35
C ALA A 90 5.03 -14.75 -18.67
N PHE A 91 5.44 -14.43 -19.91
CA PHE A 91 5.60 -13.05 -20.39
C PHE A 91 4.30 -12.41 -20.88
N ARG A 92 3.13 -13.05 -20.69
CA ARG A 92 1.84 -12.45 -21.02
C ARG A 92 1.73 -11.06 -20.37
N ILE A 93 1.39 -10.05 -21.17
CA ILE A 93 1.25 -8.68 -20.71
C ILE A 93 0.04 -8.59 -19.77
N THR A 94 0.30 -8.25 -18.52
CA THR A 94 -0.71 -7.91 -17.51
C THR A 94 -0.58 -6.44 -17.16
N THR A 95 -1.63 -5.82 -16.61
CA THR A 95 -1.62 -4.41 -16.18
C THR A 95 -0.43 -4.10 -15.28
N GLN A 96 -0.13 -4.99 -14.31
CA GLN A 96 1.02 -4.81 -13.41
C GLN A 96 2.37 -4.84 -14.15
N LYS A 97 2.60 -5.85 -15.01
CA LYS A 97 3.87 -5.95 -15.76
C LYS A 97 4.06 -4.77 -16.69
N PHE A 98 2.98 -4.31 -17.33
CA PHE A 98 3.01 -3.14 -18.19
C PHE A 98 3.36 -1.88 -17.40
N LEU A 99 2.78 -1.67 -16.22
CA LEU A 99 3.15 -0.55 -15.34
C LEU A 99 4.63 -0.59 -14.96
N TYR A 100 5.16 -1.73 -14.53
CA TYR A 100 6.59 -1.84 -14.22
C TYR A 100 7.48 -1.55 -15.43
N PHE A 101 7.10 -2.04 -16.60
CA PHE A 101 7.84 -1.80 -17.83
C PHE A 101 7.87 -0.32 -18.20
N VAL A 102 6.72 0.36 -18.18
CA VAL A 102 6.64 1.79 -18.51
C VAL A 102 7.39 2.64 -17.48
N VAL A 103 7.27 2.33 -16.19
CA VAL A 103 8.01 3.00 -15.10
C VAL A 103 9.52 2.80 -15.26
N PHE A 104 9.97 1.59 -15.61
CA PHE A 104 11.36 1.30 -15.91
C PHE A 104 11.88 2.17 -17.06
N ILE A 105 11.16 2.24 -18.18
CA ILE A 105 11.56 3.05 -19.33
C ILE A 105 11.58 4.54 -18.97
N ALA A 106 10.55 5.05 -18.28
CA ALA A 106 10.49 6.45 -17.86
C ALA A 106 11.69 6.82 -16.96
N ALA A 107 11.97 6.01 -15.94
CA ALA A 107 13.09 6.22 -15.03
C ALA A 107 14.44 6.14 -15.76
N LEU A 108 14.60 5.18 -16.70
CA LEU A 108 15.82 5.03 -17.47
C LEU A 108 16.08 6.24 -18.37
N LEU A 109 15.08 6.68 -19.15
CA LEU A 109 15.19 7.87 -20.01
C LEU A 109 15.52 9.13 -19.19
N ARG A 110 14.97 9.22 -17.97
CA ARG A 110 15.23 10.33 -17.08
C ARG A 110 16.64 10.30 -16.50
N ALA A 111 17.12 9.13 -16.09
CA ALA A 111 18.47 8.95 -15.60
C ALA A 111 19.49 9.30 -16.71
N THR A 112 19.30 8.79 -17.92
CA THR A 112 20.22 9.06 -19.04
C THR A 112 20.30 10.53 -19.41
N TYR A 113 19.18 11.27 -19.32
CA TYR A 113 19.18 12.72 -19.52
C TYR A 113 20.12 13.47 -18.56
N PHE A 114 20.12 13.11 -17.27
CA PHE A 114 20.93 13.77 -16.26
C PHE A 114 22.39 13.27 -16.20
N SER A 115 22.71 12.12 -16.79
CA SER A 115 24.06 11.52 -16.72
C SER A 115 25.14 12.27 -17.50
N ASN A 116 24.81 12.85 -18.66
CA ASN A 116 25.81 13.44 -19.56
C ASN A 116 25.44 14.89 -19.94
N PRO A 117 25.72 15.89 -19.09
CA PRO A 117 25.38 17.29 -19.35
C PRO A 117 26.32 17.99 -20.35
N GLU A 118 27.60 17.61 -20.41
CA GLU A 118 28.60 18.27 -21.24
C GLU A 118 28.51 17.88 -22.72
N VAL A 119 28.06 16.64 -22.97
CA VAL A 119 27.84 16.08 -24.31
C VAL A 119 26.35 15.87 -24.46
N GLN A 120 25.55 16.96 -24.41
CA GLN A 120 24.12 16.89 -24.72
C GLN A 120 23.92 17.06 -26.23
N PRO A 121 23.82 15.97 -27.01
CA PRO A 121 23.42 16.04 -28.40
C PRO A 121 22.00 16.59 -28.50
N SER A 122 21.63 17.09 -29.69
CA SER A 122 20.32 17.68 -29.99
C SER A 122 19.13 16.80 -29.59
N TRP A 123 19.32 15.48 -29.47
CA TRP A 123 18.26 14.54 -29.11
C TRP A 123 18.01 14.41 -27.60
N SER A 124 18.91 14.92 -26.74
CA SER A 124 18.78 14.84 -25.29
C SER A 124 17.50 15.51 -24.77
N TYR A 125 17.03 16.55 -25.46
CA TYR A 125 15.80 17.23 -25.10
C TYR A 125 14.55 16.34 -25.36
N TYR A 126 14.56 15.46 -26.36
CA TYR A 126 13.46 14.51 -26.57
C TYR A 126 13.36 13.51 -25.41
N LEU A 127 14.49 13.15 -24.76
CA LEU A 127 14.46 12.33 -23.54
C LEU A 127 13.74 13.04 -22.39
N MET A 128 13.97 14.35 -22.25
CA MET A 128 13.31 15.19 -21.25
C MET A 128 11.79 15.21 -21.50
N SER A 129 11.36 15.45 -22.74
CA SER A 129 9.93 15.51 -23.08
C SER A 129 9.24 14.13 -23.02
N ALA A 130 9.93 13.03 -23.35
CA ALA A 130 9.38 11.67 -23.38
C ALA A 130 8.94 11.11 -22.01
N TYR A 131 9.48 11.65 -20.92
CA TYR A 131 9.20 11.17 -19.56
C TYR A 131 7.74 11.35 -19.13
N TYR A 132 7.16 12.53 -19.37
CA TYR A 132 5.78 12.84 -18.96
C TYR A 132 4.71 12.02 -19.70
N PRO A 133 4.77 11.79 -21.04
CA PRO A 133 3.84 10.89 -21.70
C PRO A 133 3.85 9.47 -21.12
N LEU A 134 5.03 8.97 -20.71
CA LEU A 134 5.15 7.66 -20.08
C LEU A 134 4.46 7.63 -18.70
N LEU A 135 4.64 8.67 -17.88
CA LEU A 135 3.91 8.77 -16.61
C LEU A 135 2.39 8.84 -16.81
N MET A 136 1.93 9.56 -17.84
CA MET A 136 0.51 9.63 -18.19
C MET A 136 -0.04 8.31 -18.69
N THR A 137 0.78 7.53 -19.40
CA THR A 137 0.44 6.14 -19.74
C THR A 137 0.17 5.32 -18.49
N CYS A 138 1.03 5.42 -17.47
CA CYS A 138 0.81 4.72 -16.20
C CYS A 138 -0.47 5.17 -15.50
N ALA A 139 -0.70 6.48 -15.42
CA ALA A 139 -1.89 7.04 -14.76
C ALA A 139 -3.20 6.68 -15.50
N SER A 140 -3.22 6.82 -16.83
CA SER A 140 -4.36 6.47 -17.67
C SER A 140 -4.69 4.98 -17.61
N LEU A 141 -3.68 4.11 -17.53
CA LEU A 141 -3.89 2.67 -17.35
C LEU A 141 -4.57 2.35 -16.02
N ILE A 142 -4.15 2.96 -14.92
CA ILE A 142 -4.79 2.79 -13.61
C ILE A 142 -6.24 3.26 -13.67
N VAL A 143 -6.50 4.44 -14.24
CA VAL A 143 -7.87 4.99 -14.34
C VAL A 143 -8.77 4.08 -15.19
N CYS A 144 -8.31 3.64 -16.36
CA CYS A 144 -9.08 2.74 -17.24
C CYS A 144 -9.32 1.38 -16.58
N PHE A 145 -8.33 0.86 -15.85
CA PHE A 145 -8.46 -0.38 -15.10
C PHE A 145 -9.56 -0.31 -14.01
N TRP A 146 -9.56 0.78 -13.24
CA TRP A 146 -10.61 1.03 -12.25
C TRP A 146 -11.98 1.26 -12.90
N ALA A 147 -12.00 1.94 -14.05
CA ALA A 147 -13.23 2.15 -14.80
C ALA A 147 -13.84 0.84 -15.28
N GLU A 148 -13.03 -0.06 -15.85
CA GLU A 148 -13.48 -1.37 -16.28
C GLU A 148 -14.03 -2.18 -15.12
N THR A 149 -13.33 -2.16 -13.98
CA THR A 149 -13.73 -2.89 -12.77
C THR A 149 -15.11 -2.45 -12.26
N PHE A 150 -15.38 -1.15 -12.15
CA PHE A 150 -16.63 -0.68 -11.53
C PHE A 150 -17.84 -0.73 -12.46
N HIS A 151 -17.63 -0.61 -13.78
CA HIS A 151 -18.71 -0.57 -14.75
C HIS A 151 -19.08 -1.94 -15.33
N LEU A 152 -18.21 -2.94 -15.23
CA LEU A 152 -18.48 -4.30 -15.73
C LEU A 152 -18.57 -5.30 -14.56
N ARG A 153 -19.79 -5.48 -14.06
CA ARG A 153 -20.07 -6.36 -12.89
C ARG A 153 -19.93 -7.86 -13.18
N ASP A 154 -20.03 -8.27 -14.45
CA ASP A 154 -20.17 -9.69 -14.83
C ASP A 154 -18.92 -10.34 -15.45
N ILE A 155 -17.77 -9.65 -15.50
CA ILE A 155 -16.56 -10.25 -16.06
C ILE A 155 -15.88 -11.11 -15.00
N ARG A 156 -15.81 -12.42 -15.27
CA ARG A 156 -14.95 -13.36 -14.54
C ARG A 156 -13.51 -12.84 -14.65
N TYR A 157 -13.00 -12.29 -13.55
CA TYR A 157 -11.73 -11.55 -13.46
C TYR A 157 -10.55 -12.51 -13.64
N GLU A 158 -10.33 -12.96 -14.86
CA GLU A 158 -9.09 -13.59 -15.24
C GLU A 158 -8.04 -12.50 -15.44
N ARG A 159 -6.78 -12.81 -15.13
CA ARG A 159 -5.62 -11.89 -15.20
C ARG A 159 -5.33 -11.47 -16.65
N GLN A 160 -6.21 -10.65 -17.20
CA GLN A 160 -6.14 -10.15 -18.56
C GLN A 160 -5.75 -8.68 -18.51
N PHE A 161 -5.11 -8.20 -19.59
CA PHE A 161 -4.95 -6.77 -19.83
C PHE A 161 -6.34 -6.11 -20.02
N LEU A 162 -6.40 -4.79 -20.14
CA LEU A 162 -7.68 -4.08 -20.37
C LEU A 162 -8.44 -4.71 -21.55
N SER A 163 -9.76 -4.91 -21.38
CA SER A 163 -10.61 -5.46 -22.43
C SER A 163 -11.45 -4.34 -23.07
N LYS A 164 -12.58 -3.98 -22.46
CA LYS A 164 -13.49 -2.95 -22.99
C LYS A 164 -12.97 -1.53 -22.80
N SER A 165 -12.20 -1.28 -21.73
CA SER A 165 -11.63 0.05 -21.48
C SER A 165 -10.34 0.32 -22.28
N LEU A 166 -9.87 -0.67 -23.07
CA LEU A 166 -8.68 -0.55 -23.91
C LEU A 166 -8.78 0.62 -24.89
N LEU A 167 -9.96 0.83 -25.49
CA LEU A 167 -10.18 1.95 -26.43
C LEU A 167 -10.01 3.30 -25.74
N GLY A 168 -10.51 3.45 -24.51
CA GLY A 168 -10.33 4.65 -23.70
C GLY A 168 -8.85 4.86 -23.36
N PHE A 169 -8.15 3.81 -22.95
CA PHE A 169 -6.70 3.86 -22.70
C PHE A 169 -5.91 4.30 -23.95
N LEU A 170 -6.22 3.75 -25.13
CA LEU A 170 -5.58 4.15 -26.38
C LEU A 170 -5.89 5.61 -26.72
N ALA A 171 -7.13 6.06 -26.54
CA ALA A 171 -7.52 7.44 -26.82
C ALA A 171 -6.76 8.45 -25.93
N PHE A 172 -6.64 8.19 -24.62
CA PHE A 172 -5.92 9.08 -23.70
C PHE A 172 -4.41 9.14 -23.97
N ASN A 173 -3.83 8.09 -24.54
CA ASN A 173 -2.41 8.06 -24.88
C ASN A 173 -2.13 8.58 -26.29
N LEU A 174 -3.08 8.44 -27.22
CA LEU A 174 -2.93 8.95 -28.58
C LEU A 174 -2.58 10.45 -28.57
N LEU A 175 -3.30 11.26 -27.81
CA LEU A 175 -3.09 12.72 -27.80
C LEU A 175 -1.68 13.13 -27.32
N PRO A 176 -1.19 12.72 -26.14
CA PRO A 176 0.16 13.09 -25.69
C PRO A 176 1.27 12.57 -26.59
N TYR A 177 1.15 11.34 -27.13
CA TYR A 177 2.17 10.77 -28.01
C TYR A 177 2.13 11.37 -29.43
N SER A 178 0.96 11.69 -29.96
CA SER A 178 0.84 12.43 -31.24
C SER A 178 1.48 13.81 -31.13
N PHE A 179 1.27 14.49 -30.00
CA PHE A 179 1.87 15.80 -29.77
C PHE A 179 3.40 15.73 -29.60
N PHE A 180 3.90 14.74 -28.84
CA PHE A 180 5.35 14.47 -28.75
C PHE A 180 5.96 14.07 -30.10
N GLY A 181 5.25 13.29 -30.92
CA GLY A 181 5.68 12.94 -32.27
C GLY A 181 5.72 14.16 -33.20
N ALA A 182 4.73 15.04 -33.11
CA ALA A 182 4.72 16.31 -33.84
C ALA A 182 5.89 17.21 -33.43
N GLU A 183 6.23 17.20 -32.15
CA GLU A 183 7.40 17.89 -31.60
C GLU A 183 8.70 17.40 -32.25
N ILE A 184 8.95 16.08 -32.25
CA ILE A 184 10.11 15.47 -32.91
C ILE A 184 10.12 15.79 -34.40
N LEU A 185 8.99 15.65 -35.09
CA LEU A 185 8.90 15.89 -36.52
C LEU A 185 9.21 17.35 -36.86
N SER A 186 8.62 18.28 -36.12
CA SER A 186 8.80 19.71 -36.32
C SER A 186 10.25 20.16 -36.04
N ALA A 187 10.90 19.60 -35.02
CA ALA A 187 12.28 19.90 -34.69
C ALA A 187 13.30 19.37 -35.74
N ASN A 188 12.89 18.39 -36.57
CA ASN A 188 13.68 17.93 -37.71
C ASN A 188 13.41 18.73 -39.00
N LEU A 189 12.28 19.43 -39.10
CA LEU A 189 11.87 20.17 -40.29
C LEU A 189 12.20 21.67 -40.24
N PHE A 190 12.16 22.29 -39.05
CA PHE A 190 12.34 23.74 -38.88
C PHE A 190 13.68 24.07 -38.20
N THR A 191 14.30 25.17 -38.65
CA THR A 191 15.63 25.62 -38.18
C THR A 191 15.55 26.39 -36.86
N ASP A 192 14.45 27.09 -36.59
CA ASP A 192 14.22 27.89 -35.37
C ASP A 192 13.69 27.03 -34.22
N LYS A 193 14.62 26.36 -33.53
CA LYS A 193 14.31 25.37 -32.49
C LYS A 193 13.70 26.00 -31.22
N ASN A 194 14.17 27.17 -30.78
CA ASN A 194 13.85 27.70 -29.46
C ASN A 194 12.38 28.15 -29.30
N LEU A 195 11.84 28.89 -30.27
CA LEU A 195 10.44 29.34 -30.26
C LEU A 195 9.49 28.14 -30.33
N LEU A 196 9.82 27.21 -31.24
CA LEU A 196 9.07 25.99 -31.47
C LEU A 196 8.98 25.15 -30.18
N HIS A 197 10.10 24.96 -29.48
CA HIS A 197 10.14 24.25 -28.21
C HIS A 197 9.28 24.91 -27.12
N SER A 198 9.30 26.24 -27.00
CA SER A 198 8.45 26.94 -26.03
C SER A 198 6.96 26.72 -26.32
N ILE A 199 6.56 26.78 -27.59
CA ILE A 199 5.17 26.55 -28.02
C ILE A 199 4.73 25.10 -27.74
N PHE A 200 5.56 24.11 -28.09
CA PHE A 200 5.24 22.71 -27.83
C PHE A 200 5.20 22.42 -26.33
N ASN A 201 6.16 22.88 -25.54
CA ASN A 201 6.10 22.77 -24.08
C ASN A 201 4.78 23.36 -23.54
N GLY A 202 4.41 24.57 -24.00
CA GLY A 202 3.16 25.23 -23.66
C GLY A 202 1.92 24.38 -23.96
N GLY A 203 1.80 23.91 -25.20
CA GLY A 203 0.71 23.05 -25.64
C GLY A 203 0.66 21.72 -24.88
N TYR A 204 1.83 21.16 -24.53
CA TYR A 204 1.94 19.93 -23.79
C TYR A 204 1.39 20.06 -22.36
N ALA A 205 1.73 21.14 -21.65
CA ALA A 205 1.18 21.38 -20.31
C ALA A 205 -0.34 21.58 -20.33
N VAL A 206 -0.87 22.32 -21.32
CA VAL A 206 -2.32 22.51 -21.47
C VAL A 206 -3.02 21.19 -21.74
N LEU A 207 -2.48 20.37 -22.63
CA LEU A 207 -3.04 19.05 -22.93
C LEU A 207 -3.05 18.15 -21.68
N LEU A 208 -1.95 18.14 -20.91
CA LEU A 208 -1.86 17.40 -19.66
C LEU A 208 -2.85 17.91 -18.61
N LEU A 209 -3.04 19.22 -18.48
CA LEU A 209 -4.04 19.81 -17.60
C LEU A 209 -5.44 19.30 -17.94
N ILE A 210 -5.81 19.30 -19.23
CA ILE A 210 -7.11 18.79 -19.69
C ILE A 210 -7.28 17.31 -19.30
N VAL A 211 -6.28 16.47 -19.60
CA VAL A 211 -6.33 15.03 -19.30
C VAL A 211 -6.46 14.78 -17.79
N VAL A 212 -5.70 15.51 -16.97
CA VAL A 212 -5.76 15.36 -15.50
C VAL A 212 -7.08 15.85 -14.93
N VAL A 213 -7.68 16.92 -15.47
CA VAL A 213 -9.03 17.34 -15.06
C VAL A 213 -10.05 16.23 -15.30
N PHE A 214 -10.02 15.57 -16.46
CA PHE A 214 -10.90 14.41 -16.71
C PHE A 214 -10.64 13.26 -15.73
N PHE A 215 -9.38 12.97 -15.41
CA PHE A 215 -9.04 11.95 -14.42
C PHE A 215 -9.47 12.31 -13.01
N LEU A 216 -9.47 13.59 -12.63
CA LEU A 216 -9.96 14.04 -11.32
C LEU A 216 -11.47 13.94 -11.24
N ILE A 217 -12.20 14.37 -12.27
CA ILE A 217 -13.66 14.22 -12.35
C ILE A 217 -14.01 12.73 -12.18
N TYR A 218 -13.35 11.86 -12.94
CA TYR A 218 -13.58 10.43 -12.86
C TYR A 218 -13.13 9.83 -11.52
N GLY A 219 -11.98 10.25 -10.99
CA GLY A 219 -11.46 9.80 -9.71
C GLY A 219 -12.38 10.14 -8.55
N VAL A 220 -12.98 11.34 -8.56
CA VAL A 220 -14.00 11.75 -7.58
C VAL A 220 -15.27 10.89 -7.72
N GLU A 221 -15.73 10.64 -8.94
CA GLU A 221 -16.87 9.75 -9.19
C GLU A 221 -16.63 8.34 -8.63
N VAL A 222 -15.45 7.76 -8.90
CA VAL A 222 -15.04 6.47 -8.36
C VAL A 222 -14.94 6.49 -6.83
N PHE A 223 -14.35 7.54 -6.25
CA PHE A 223 -14.24 7.69 -4.80
C PHE A 223 -15.61 7.64 -4.09
N PHE A 224 -16.62 8.31 -4.65
CA PHE A 224 -17.98 8.28 -4.13
C PHE A 224 -18.73 6.98 -4.46
N LYS A 225 -18.54 6.40 -5.64
CA LYS A 225 -19.11 5.09 -5.99
C LYS A 225 -18.58 3.96 -5.11
N ILE A 226 -17.30 4.02 -4.74
CA ILE A 226 -16.71 3.13 -3.72
C ILE A 226 -17.48 3.24 -2.40
N ARG A 227 -17.96 4.43 -2.00
CA ARG A 227 -18.80 4.59 -0.81
C ARG A 227 -20.21 4.01 -1.01
N GLY A 228 -20.82 4.25 -2.16
CA GLY A 228 -22.18 3.80 -2.48
C GLY A 228 -22.32 2.27 -2.58
N GLY A 229 -21.34 1.59 -3.19
CA GLY A 229 -21.34 0.13 -3.33
C GLY A 229 -21.36 -0.63 -2.00
N PHE A 230 -20.69 -0.11 -0.97
CA PHE A 230 -20.69 -0.75 0.37
C PHE A 230 -21.90 -0.39 1.24
N VAL A 231 -22.60 0.70 0.94
CA VAL A 231 -23.75 1.16 1.73
C VAL A 231 -25.05 0.53 1.26
N TYR A 232 -25.20 0.27 -0.04
CA TYR A 232 -26.41 -0.38 -0.58
C TYR A 232 -26.47 -1.89 -0.33
N ASP A 233 -25.34 -2.60 -0.35
CA ASP A 233 -25.30 -4.04 -0.08
C ASP A 233 -25.30 -4.40 1.43
N ALA A 234 -25.23 -3.40 2.31
CA ALA A 234 -25.33 -3.56 3.76
C ALA A 234 -26.79 -3.65 4.27
N VAL A 235 -27.78 -3.54 3.40
CA VAL A 235 -29.20 -3.72 3.75
C VAL A 235 -29.82 -4.87 2.95
N PRO A 236 -29.60 -6.12 3.38
CA PRO A 236 -30.62 -7.15 3.33
C PRO A 236 -31.17 -7.32 4.74
N SER A 237 -32.49 -7.20 4.84
CA SER A 237 -33.29 -7.72 5.94
C SER A 237 -32.82 -9.13 6.36
N GLY A 238 -32.30 -9.26 7.59
CA GLY A 238 -32.05 -10.54 8.25
C GLY A 238 -30.59 -10.99 8.29
N GLU A 239 -29.97 -10.79 9.45
CA GLU A 239 -28.86 -11.56 10.04
C GLU A 239 -27.81 -12.22 9.10
N GLU A 240 -26.79 -11.48 8.66
CA GLU A 240 -25.41 -11.99 8.58
C GLU A 240 -24.42 -10.82 8.82
N ASN A 241 -23.50 -10.96 9.79
CA ASN A 241 -22.48 -9.95 10.07
C ASN A 241 -21.45 -9.90 8.92
N PHE A 242 -21.63 -8.94 7.99
CA PHE A 242 -20.64 -8.64 6.96
C PHE A 242 -19.37 -8.04 7.58
N ASN A 243 -18.29 -8.82 7.57
CA ASN A 243 -17.00 -8.38 8.10
C ASN A 243 -16.19 -7.70 6.98
N VAL A 244 -16.58 -6.48 6.59
CA VAL A 244 -15.84 -5.66 5.63
C VAL A 244 -14.48 -5.29 6.23
N ASN A 245 -13.39 -5.59 5.53
CA ASN A 245 -12.04 -5.23 6.00
C ASN A 245 -11.79 -3.72 5.85
N THR A 246 -12.19 -2.95 6.87
CA THR A 246 -12.09 -1.47 6.92
C THR A 246 -10.68 -0.95 6.62
N SER A 247 -9.64 -1.70 7.00
CA SER A 247 -8.24 -1.33 6.75
C SER A 247 -7.93 -1.28 5.25
N GLN A 248 -8.37 -2.28 4.48
CA GLN A 248 -8.11 -2.33 3.04
C GLN A 248 -8.90 -1.25 2.28
N VAL A 249 -10.14 -0.97 2.70
CA VAL A 249 -10.91 0.14 2.14
C VAL A 249 -10.18 1.46 2.36
N HIS A 250 -9.64 1.69 3.55
CA HIS A 250 -8.87 2.89 3.85
C HIS A 250 -7.59 2.98 3.02
N GLN A 251 -6.86 1.88 2.84
CA GLN A 251 -5.68 1.80 1.98
C GLN A 251 -6.01 2.16 0.52
N SER A 252 -7.10 1.60 -0.02
CA SER A 252 -7.54 1.93 -1.39
C SER A 252 -7.91 3.40 -1.58
N ARG A 253 -8.54 4.01 -0.58
CA ARG A 253 -8.89 5.44 -0.59
C ARG A 253 -7.68 6.35 -0.51
N ILE A 254 -6.78 6.07 0.43
CA ILE A 254 -5.51 6.82 0.55
C ILE A 254 -4.75 6.74 -0.77
N GLY A 255 -4.71 5.56 -1.35
CA GLY A 255 -4.14 5.32 -2.66
C GLY A 255 -4.67 6.21 -3.77
N LEU A 256 -5.99 6.17 -3.99
CA LEU A 256 -6.65 6.95 -5.03
C LEU A 256 -6.49 8.46 -4.80
N LEU A 257 -6.57 8.90 -3.54
CA LEU A 257 -6.32 10.29 -3.15
C LEU A 257 -4.87 10.70 -3.42
N SER A 258 -3.91 9.84 -3.07
CA SER A 258 -2.48 10.09 -3.29
C SER A 258 -2.14 10.17 -4.78
N GLN A 259 -2.75 9.32 -5.63
CA GLN A 259 -2.61 9.40 -7.08
C GLN A 259 -3.12 10.74 -7.62
N ALA A 260 -4.34 11.14 -7.21
CA ALA A 260 -4.94 12.40 -7.61
C ALA A 260 -4.10 13.62 -7.18
N MET A 261 -3.60 13.59 -5.94
CA MET A 261 -2.72 14.63 -5.41
C MET A 261 -1.42 14.72 -6.22
N MET A 262 -0.74 13.59 -6.47
CA MET A 262 0.51 13.58 -7.24
C MET A 262 0.32 14.08 -8.67
N LEU A 263 -0.77 13.71 -9.33
CA LEU A 263 -1.10 14.22 -10.67
C LEU A 263 -1.38 15.71 -10.67
N MET A 264 -2.10 16.22 -9.66
CA MET A 264 -2.33 17.67 -9.49
C MET A 264 -1.02 18.43 -9.31
N VAL A 265 -0.10 17.88 -8.51
CA VAL A 265 1.19 18.50 -8.27
C VAL A 265 2.02 18.53 -9.57
N ILE A 266 2.13 17.42 -10.32
CA ILE A 266 2.83 17.40 -11.62
C ILE A 266 2.27 18.48 -12.57
N VAL A 267 0.95 18.54 -12.72
CA VAL A 267 0.31 19.53 -13.60
C VAL A 267 0.55 20.95 -13.11
N GLY A 268 0.48 21.20 -11.80
CA GLY A 268 0.80 22.51 -11.22
C GLY A 268 2.22 22.95 -11.58
N PHE A 269 3.20 22.05 -11.44
CA PHE A 269 4.59 22.36 -11.80
C PHE A 269 4.78 22.55 -13.30
N LEU A 270 4.15 21.72 -14.15
CA LEU A 270 4.23 21.89 -15.60
C LEU A 270 3.58 23.19 -16.06
N THR A 271 2.45 23.57 -15.48
CA THR A 271 1.79 24.86 -15.73
C THR A 271 2.67 26.02 -15.29
N SER A 272 3.33 25.89 -14.13
CA SER A 272 4.25 26.91 -13.61
C SER A 272 5.56 27.02 -14.40
N GLU A 273 6.04 25.93 -15.02
CA GLU A 273 7.12 26.00 -16.02
C GLU A 273 6.71 26.77 -17.27
N MET A 274 5.46 26.60 -17.76
CA MET A 274 4.96 27.38 -18.91
C MET A 274 4.77 28.84 -18.59
N LEU A 275 4.34 29.15 -17.37
CA LEU A 275 4.28 30.54 -16.89
C LEU A 275 5.67 31.07 -16.50
N GLY A 276 6.73 30.27 -16.68
CA GLY A 276 8.11 30.56 -16.33
C GLY A 276 8.58 31.92 -16.81
N ASP A 277 8.30 32.28 -18.06
CA ASP A 277 8.73 33.55 -18.63
C ASP A 277 8.13 34.77 -17.90
N PHE A 278 6.94 34.63 -17.32
CA PHE A 278 6.25 35.70 -16.58
C PHE A 278 6.76 35.89 -15.14
N TRP A 279 7.19 34.80 -14.48
CA TRP A 279 7.56 34.84 -13.06
C TRP A 279 9.07 34.68 -12.80
N LYS A 280 9.80 33.91 -13.62
CA LYS A 280 11.25 33.68 -13.43
C LYS A 280 12.06 34.97 -13.56
N GLN A 281 11.59 35.93 -14.36
CA GLN A 281 12.22 37.26 -14.48
C GLN A 281 11.98 38.16 -13.25
N LYS A 282 10.97 37.86 -12.44
CA LYS A 282 10.58 38.67 -11.26
C LYS A 282 11.11 38.11 -9.95
N VAL A 283 11.74 36.93 -9.97
CA VAL A 283 12.09 36.17 -8.76
C VAL A 283 13.59 35.86 -8.74
N PRO A 284 14.29 36.11 -7.61
CA PRO A 284 15.73 35.91 -7.51
C PRO A 284 16.14 34.45 -7.72
N VAL A 285 17.37 34.23 -8.21
CA VAL A 285 17.92 32.88 -8.50
C VAL A 285 17.75 31.89 -7.36
N ASN A 286 17.91 32.31 -6.10
CA ASN A 286 17.81 31.39 -4.95
C ASN A 286 16.41 30.77 -4.82
N SER A 287 15.35 31.56 -5.04
CA SER A 287 13.98 31.06 -5.03
C SER A 287 13.69 30.18 -6.25
N ARG A 288 14.29 30.49 -7.41
CA ARG A 288 14.23 29.63 -8.60
C ARG A 288 14.91 28.28 -8.38
N ASN A 289 16.05 28.26 -7.69
CA ASN A 289 16.77 27.04 -7.33
C ASN A 289 15.94 26.15 -6.39
N TRP A 290 15.29 26.74 -5.38
CA TRP A 290 14.36 26.01 -4.52
C TRP A 290 13.20 25.40 -5.31
N TYR A 291 12.62 26.16 -6.24
CA TYR A 291 11.55 25.66 -7.10
C TYR A 291 12.02 24.46 -7.94
N ASP A 292 13.19 24.53 -8.57
CA ASP A 292 13.73 23.41 -9.36
C ASP A 292 14.01 22.17 -8.47
N ILE A 293 14.57 22.33 -7.26
CA ILE A 293 14.74 21.21 -6.32
C ILE A 293 13.41 20.56 -5.97
N ILE A 294 12.41 21.35 -5.55
CA ILE A 294 11.10 20.82 -5.14
C ILE A 294 10.45 20.11 -6.33
N PHE A 295 10.56 20.68 -7.53
CA PHE A 295 10.05 20.06 -8.75
C PHE A 295 10.66 18.68 -8.99
N ARG A 296 11.99 18.55 -8.89
CA ARG A 296 12.68 17.25 -9.04
C ARG A 296 12.31 16.27 -7.93
N MET A 297 12.10 16.75 -6.72
CA MET A 297 11.67 15.92 -5.60
C MET A 297 10.29 15.31 -5.85
N VAL A 298 9.35 16.10 -6.37
CA VAL A 298 8.03 15.63 -6.80
C VAL A 298 8.15 14.64 -7.95
N GLU A 299 8.96 14.97 -8.96
CA GLU A 299 9.19 14.12 -10.13
C GLU A 299 9.68 12.72 -9.72
N VAL A 300 10.67 12.65 -8.83
CA VAL A 300 11.14 11.40 -8.21
C VAL A 300 10.03 10.74 -7.38
N GLY A 301 9.31 11.52 -6.57
CA GLY A 301 8.25 11.04 -5.69
C GLY A 301 7.13 10.30 -6.44
N VAL A 302 6.78 10.77 -7.64
CA VAL A 302 5.77 10.13 -8.49
C VAL A 302 6.21 8.74 -8.95
N VAL A 303 7.48 8.58 -9.33
CA VAL A 303 7.97 7.27 -9.78
C VAL A 303 8.11 6.29 -8.61
N ILE A 304 8.56 6.78 -7.46
CA ILE A 304 8.62 5.99 -6.22
C ILE A 304 7.21 5.57 -5.77
N TRP A 305 6.20 6.42 -5.97
CA TRP A 305 4.82 6.08 -5.65
C TRP A 305 4.34 4.82 -6.40
N PHE A 306 4.68 4.69 -7.70
CA PHE A 306 4.37 3.47 -8.46
C PHE A 306 5.08 2.24 -7.88
N LEU A 307 6.36 2.35 -7.51
CA LEU A 307 7.10 1.25 -6.85
C LEU A 307 6.47 0.83 -5.53
N ALA A 308 6.00 1.79 -4.74
CA ALA A 308 5.38 1.55 -3.44
C ALA A 308 4.00 0.89 -3.58
N CYS A 309 3.16 1.38 -4.50
CA CYS A 309 1.82 0.83 -4.72
C CYS A 309 1.84 -0.59 -5.29
N LEU A 310 2.89 -0.92 -6.04
CA LEU A 310 3.05 -2.22 -6.69
C LEU A 310 3.92 -3.21 -5.90
N TRP A 311 4.42 -2.84 -4.71
CA TRP A 311 5.45 -3.55 -3.95
C TRP A 311 5.34 -5.09 -3.90
N ASN A 312 4.12 -5.67 -3.83
CA ASN A 312 3.94 -7.12 -3.78
C ASN A 312 3.94 -7.79 -5.18
N SER A 313 5.14 -7.96 -5.75
CA SER A 313 5.33 -8.61 -7.07
C SER A 313 5.06 -10.12 -7.09
N PHE A 314 5.11 -10.80 -5.94
CA PHE A 314 4.87 -12.26 -5.85
C PHE A 314 3.40 -12.63 -5.84
N SER A 315 2.54 -11.75 -5.32
CA SER A 315 1.11 -12.01 -5.17
C SER A 315 0.29 -10.79 -5.62
N PRO A 316 0.07 -10.62 -6.94
CA PRO A 316 -0.74 -9.52 -7.49
C PRO A 316 -2.11 -9.35 -6.84
N GLU A 317 -2.68 -10.46 -6.37
CA GLU A 317 -3.99 -10.53 -5.71
C GLU A 317 -4.01 -9.87 -4.32
N SER A 318 -2.86 -9.49 -3.77
CA SER A 318 -2.81 -8.72 -2.52
C SER A 318 -2.66 -7.22 -2.76
N LEU A 319 -2.46 -6.79 -4.01
CA LEU A 319 -2.27 -5.38 -4.35
C LEU A 319 -3.59 -4.65 -4.24
N TRP A 320 -3.70 -3.76 -3.27
CA TRP A 320 -4.93 -2.99 -3.02
C TRP A 320 -5.32 -2.11 -4.22
N ILE A 321 -4.36 -1.67 -5.04
CA ILE A 321 -4.63 -0.83 -6.23
C ILE A 321 -5.06 -1.61 -7.48
N LEU A 322 -4.68 -2.90 -7.56
CA LEU A 322 -4.94 -3.78 -8.70
C LEU A 322 -5.84 -4.97 -8.34
N ASN A 323 -6.36 -5.03 -7.11
CA ASN A 323 -7.30 -6.06 -6.68
C ASN A 323 -8.50 -5.50 -5.90
N PRO A 324 -9.55 -5.07 -6.60
CA PRO A 324 -10.79 -4.60 -6.00
C PRO A 324 -11.64 -5.73 -5.40
N ARG A 325 -11.37 -7.02 -5.70
CA ARG A 325 -12.17 -8.14 -5.18
C ARG A 325 -12.04 -8.35 -3.69
N ARG A 326 -10.88 -8.10 -3.07
CA ARG A 326 -10.76 -8.18 -1.60
C ARG A 326 -11.57 -7.11 -0.89
N LEU A 327 -11.88 -6.00 -1.57
CA LEU A 327 -12.84 -4.98 -1.10
C LEU A 327 -14.29 -5.46 -1.31
N LEU A 328 -14.58 -6.14 -2.42
CA LEU A 328 -15.92 -6.56 -2.86
C LEU A 328 -16.30 -8.01 -2.52
N THR A 329 -15.58 -8.70 -1.61
CA THR A 329 -15.84 -10.13 -1.34
C THR A 329 -17.14 -10.29 -0.55
N ARG A 330 -18.25 -10.40 -1.29
CA ARG A 330 -19.27 -11.47 -1.19
C ARG A 330 -20.33 -11.26 -2.28
N GLN A 331 -20.19 -11.94 -3.42
CA GLN A 331 -21.26 -12.02 -4.41
C GLN A 331 -21.44 -13.39 -5.08
N ILE A 332 -20.72 -14.45 -4.67
CA ILE A 332 -20.99 -15.80 -5.18
C ILE A 332 -20.67 -16.84 -4.10
N ASP A 333 -21.64 -17.09 -3.21
CA ASP A 333 -21.77 -18.40 -2.56
C ASP A 333 -23.04 -19.06 -3.16
N PRO A 334 -22.95 -20.20 -3.89
CA PRO A 334 -24.14 -20.96 -4.21
C PRO A 334 -24.64 -21.69 -2.95
N VAL A 335 -25.94 -21.56 -2.73
CA VAL A 335 -26.71 -22.07 -1.60
C VAL A 335 -26.66 -23.61 -1.48
N ALA A 336 -26.52 -24.02 -0.23
CA ALA A 336 -26.86 -25.29 0.43
C ALA A 336 -27.43 -26.47 -0.39
N SER A 337 -26.94 -27.66 -0.05
CA SER A 337 -27.76 -28.86 0.06
C SER A 337 -27.60 -29.46 1.45
N ALA A 338 -28.67 -29.30 2.23
CA ALA A 338 -28.87 -29.96 3.51
C ALA A 338 -29.28 -31.42 3.29
N SER A 339 -28.80 -32.32 4.14
CA SER A 339 -29.48 -33.58 4.40
C SER A 339 -29.45 -33.92 5.89
N THR A 340 -30.66 -34.10 6.40
CA THR A 340 -31.03 -34.52 7.76
C THR A 340 -30.85 -36.03 7.91
N SER A 341 -30.31 -36.50 9.03
CA SER A 341 -30.65 -37.82 9.58
C SER A 341 -30.54 -37.83 11.11
N LYS A 342 -31.51 -38.49 11.74
CA LYS A 342 -31.69 -38.67 13.19
C LYS A 342 -31.21 -40.07 13.64
N SER A 343 -31.02 -40.19 14.96
CA SER A 343 -30.87 -41.40 15.81
C SER A 343 -29.49 -42.08 15.76
N SER A 344 -28.94 -42.66 16.84
CA SER A 344 -29.41 -43.02 18.19
C SER A 344 -28.19 -43.02 19.14
N ALA A 345 -28.44 -42.90 20.45
CA ALA A 345 -27.43 -43.08 21.48
C ALA A 345 -27.25 -44.56 21.80
N GLU A 346 -26.01 -45.02 21.95
CA GLU A 346 -25.65 -46.20 22.76
C GLU A 346 -24.24 -46.02 23.33
N GLU A 347 -24.09 -46.48 24.57
CA GLU A 347 -22.99 -46.28 25.50
C GLU A 347 -21.69 -46.96 25.04
N ASN A 348 -20.56 -46.30 25.27
CA ASN A 348 -19.28 -46.95 25.54
C ASN A 348 -18.38 -45.98 26.31
N GLU A 349 -18.11 -46.31 27.57
CA GLU A 349 -16.99 -45.75 28.36
C GLU A 349 -15.67 -46.27 27.78
N ALA A 350 -15.30 -45.77 26.60
CA ALA A 350 -13.94 -45.86 26.09
C ALA A 350 -13.16 -44.67 26.65
N LEU A 351 -12.02 -44.95 27.29
CA LEU A 351 -11.04 -43.97 27.76
C LEU A 351 -10.88 -42.83 26.73
N LEU A 352 -11.35 -41.63 27.08
CA LEU A 352 -11.24 -40.46 26.20
C LEU A 352 -9.76 -40.08 26.10
N VAL A 353 -9.19 -40.20 24.90
CA VAL A 353 -7.80 -39.82 24.60
C VAL A 353 -7.80 -38.51 23.80
N CYS A 354 -6.78 -37.66 24.00
CA CYS A 354 -6.61 -36.45 23.19
C CYS A 354 -6.24 -36.81 21.74
N TRP A 355 -7.07 -36.49 20.75
CA TRP A 355 -6.81 -36.82 19.33
C TRP A 355 -5.59 -36.12 18.71
N VAL A 356 -5.04 -35.10 19.39
CA VAL A 356 -3.86 -34.36 18.91
C VAL A 356 -2.56 -35.00 19.39
N CYS A 357 -2.47 -35.37 20.67
CA CYS A 357 -1.22 -35.84 21.28
C CYS A 357 -1.24 -37.31 21.70
N TYR A 358 -2.40 -37.96 21.71
CA TYR A 358 -2.60 -39.36 22.11
C TYR A 358 -2.05 -39.75 23.49
N ASP A 359 -1.72 -38.76 24.32
CA ASP A 359 -1.10 -38.92 25.63
C ASP A 359 -2.18 -38.99 26.73
N GLN A 360 -2.18 -40.10 27.49
CA GLN A 360 -3.14 -40.39 28.56
C GLN A 360 -2.63 -39.99 29.96
N ASP A 361 -1.32 -39.77 30.12
CA ASP A 361 -0.67 -39.48 31.41
C ASP A 361 -0.60 -37.98 31.72
N LYS A 362 -1.01 -37.14 30.77
CA LYS A 362 -1.01 -35.69 30.91
C LYS A 362 -2.12 -35.23 31.87
N LYS A 363 -1.75 -34.58 32.98
CA LYS A 363 -2.67 -34.07 34.02
C LYS A 363 -3.63 -32.95 33.58
N GLU A 364 -3.60 -32.53 32.31
CA GLU A 364 -4.49 -31.48 31.79
C GLU A 364 -5.88 -32.05 31.48
N PRO A 365 -6.98 -31.39 31.86
CA PRO A 365 -8.31 -31.90 31.58
C PRO A 365 -8.62 -31.88 30.07
N LEU A 366 -9.24 -32.95 29.59
CA LEU A 366 -9.76 -33.04 28.23
C LEU A 366 -11.02 -32.19 28.10
N ILE A 367 -11.10 -31.41 27.03
CA ILE A 367 -12.26 -30.60 26.67
C ILE A 367 -12.96 -31.18 25.44
N GLN A 368 -14.25 -30.90 25.34
CA GLN A 368 -15.08 -31.21 24.18
C GLN A 368 -15.56 -29.91 23.53
N PRO A 369 -14.82 -29.37 22.54
CA PRO A 369 -15.06 -28.04 21.98
C PRO A 369 -16.07 -28.03 20.83
N CYS A 370 -16.47 -29.20 20.31
CA CYS A 370 -17.34 -29.35 19.14
C CYS A 370 -18.32 -30.53 19.29
N ARG A 371 -19.17 -30.74 18.29
CA ARG A 371 -20.21 -31.80 18.28
C ARG A 371 -19.77 -33.08 17.55
N CYS A 372 -18.47 -33.27 17.35
CA CYS A 372 -17.96 -34.50 16.74
C CYS A 372 -18.21 -35.71 17.65
N THR A 373 -18.43 -36.87 17.05
CA THR A 373 -18.57 -38.16 17.72
C THR A 373 -17.29 -38.99 17.57
N GLY A 374 -17.07 -39.95 18.48
CA GLY A 374 -15.85 -40.77 18.52
C GLY A 374 -14.61 -40.01 19.02
N ASP A 375 -13.43 -40.48 18.61
CA ASP A 375 -12.11 -40.04 19.12
C ASP A 375 -11.81 -38.55 18.85
N LEU A 376 -12.45 -37.96 17.83
CA LEU A 376 -12.27 -36.55 17.45
C LEU A 376 -12.99 -35.57 18.40
N ARG A 377 -13.67 -36.06 19.44
CA ARG A 377 -14.42 -35.25 20.40
C ARG A 377 -13.56 -34.70 21.54
N SER A 378 -12.53 -35.45 21.99
CA SER A 378 -11.74 -35.14 23.18
C SER A 378 -10.36 -34.59 22.84
N VAL A 379 -10.01 -33.43 23.40
CA VAL A 379 -8.72 -32.77 23.15
C VAL A 379 -8.28 -31.96 24.37
N HIS A 380 -6.99 -31.89 24.67
CA HIS A 380 -6.50 -30.94 25.67
C HIS A 380 -6.68 -29.50 25.19
N HIS A 381 -7.00 -28.59 26.11
CA HIS A 381 -7.18 -27.17 25.79
C HIS A 381 -5.96 -26.58 25.06
N GLU A 382 -4.75 -26.86 25.57
CA GLU A 382 -3.50 -26.37 24.98
C GLU A 382 -3.17 -27.05 23.63
N CYS A 383 -3.53 -28.32 23.45
CA CYS A 383 -3.34 -29.03 22.19
C CYS A 383 -4.23 -28.49 21.08
N LEU A 384 -5.51 -28.25 21.37
CA LEU A 384 -6.45 -27.63 20.42
C LEU A 384 -6.02 -26.21 20.08
N ARG A 385 -5.60 -25.45 21.09
CA ARG A 385 -5.09 -24.09 20.93
C ARG A 385 -3.90 -24.05 19.98
N ARG A 386 -2.88 -24.89 20.20
CA ARG A 386 -1.69 -24.97 19.33
C ARG A 386 -2.06 -25.40 17.91
N TRP A 387 -2.89 -26.42 17.77
CA TRP A 387 -3.35 -26.89 16.47
C TRP A 387 -4.08 -25.80 15.67
N LEU A 388 -4.90 -24.99 16.35
CA LEU A 388 -5.54 -23.82 15.75
C LEU A 388 -4.50 -22.78 15.34
N VAL A 389 -3.55 -22.39 16.21
CA VAL A 389 -2.47 -21.42 15.91
C VAL A 389 -1.71 -21.79 14.65
N GLU A 390 -1.34 -23.06 14.54
CA GLU A 390 -0.51 -23.56 13.45
C GLU A 390 -1.32 -23.61 12.15
N SER A 391 -2.59 -24.03 12.25
CA SER A 391 -3.57 -23.97 11.17
C SER A 391 -3.92 -22.55 10.69
N PHE A 392 -3.77 -21.53 11.55
CA PHE A 392 -3.98 -20.12 11.19
C PHE A 392 -2.88 -19.53 10.32
N LYS A 393 -1.65 -20.04 10.39
CA LYS A 393 -0.51 -19.49 9.63
C LYS A 393 -0.63 -19.74 8.12
N ASP A 394 -1.36 -20.79 7.72
CA ASP A 394 -1.44 -21.22 6.32
C ASP A 394 -2.68 -20.67 5.57
N GLN A 395 -3.67 -20.10 6.27
CA GLN A 395 -4.88 -19.54 5.63
C GLN A 395 -5.35 -18.26 6.35
N GLU A 396 -5.25 -17.11 5.67
CA GLU A 396 -5.55 -15.77 6.20
C GLU A 396 -7.00 -15.56 6.70
N THR A 397 -7.93 -16.51 6.51
CA THR A 397 -9.34 -16.37 6.92
C THR A 397 -10.00 -17.72 7.20
N SER A 398 -9.54 -18.47 8.21
CA SER A 398 -10.33 -19.60 8.73
C SER A 398 -11.17 -19.13 9.92
N ASP A 399 -12.49 -19.20 9.79
CA ASP A 399 -13.39 -19.08 10.94
C ASP A 399 -12.95 -20.10 12.00
N LEU A 400 -12.99 -19.70 13.27
CA LEU A 400 -12.72 -20.59 14.41
C LEU A 400 -13.86 -21.60 14.53
N LYS A 401 -13.92 -22.57 13.61
CA LYS A 401 -14.91 -23.63 13.55
C LYS A 401 -14.24 -24.98 13.34
N CYS A 402 -14.87 -26.03 13.83
CA CYS A 402 -14.40 -27.38 13.62
C CYS A 402 -14.45 -27.73 12.12
N ARG A 403 -13.36 -28.27 11.57
CA ARG A 403 -13.29 -28.67 10.15
C ARG A 403 -14.17 -29.87 9.81
N VAL A 404 -14.50 -30.68 10.81
CA VAL A 404 -15.26 -31.92 10.62
C VAL A 404 -16.76 -31.67 10.72
N CYS A 405 -17.21 -31.03 11.80
CA CYS A 405 -18.65 -30.81 12.03
C CYS A 405 -19.12 -29.36 11.74
N GLY A 406 -18.23 -28.46 11.33
CA GLY A 406 -18.57 -27.06 11.04
C GLY A 406 -19.00 -26.22 12.24
N THR A 407 -19.04 -26.78 13.45
CA THR A 407 -19.50 -26.07 14.66
C THR A 407 -18.50 -24.97 15.02
N PRO A 408 -18.92 -23.69 15.18
CA PRO A 408 -18.04 -22.62 15.62
C PRO A 408 -17.60 -22.85 17.06
N TYR A 409 -16.31 -22.68 17.32
CA TYR A 409 -15.73 -22.73 18.66
C TYR A 409 -16.13 -21.47 19.44
N GLU A 410 -16.69 -21.65 20.63
CA GLU A 410 -17.06 -20.52 21.50
C GLU A 410 -15.82 -20.01 22.24
N ILE A 411 -15.37 -18.81 21.87
CA ILE A 411 -14.12 -18.24 22.35
C ILE A 411 -14.40 -17.11 23.32
N ARG A 412 -13.85 -17.23 24.52
CA ARG A 412 -13.73 -16.11 25.44
C ARG A 412 -12.42 -15.40 25.14
N ARG A 413 -12.50 -14.22 24.51
CA ARG A 413 -11.36 -13.32 24.41
C ARG A 413 -11.18 -12.65 25.76
N THR A 414 -10.15 -13.04 26.50
CA THR A 414 -9.80 -12.32 27.72
C THR A 414 -9.11 -11.02 27.32
N SER A 415 -9.54 -9.87 27.87
CA SER A 415 -8.91 -8.56 27.59
C SER A 415 -7.49 -8.43 28.15
N LYS A 416 -7.06 -9.39 28.98
CA LYS A 416 -5.70 -9.48 29.52
C LYS A 416 -4.80 -10.16 28.49
N LEU A 417 -4.03 -9.34 27.77
CA LEU A 417 -2.90 -9.79 26.95
C LEU A 417 -1.76 -10.17 27.89
N TYR A 418 -1.48 -11.47 28.02
CA TYR A 418 -0.31 -11.96 28.75
C TYR A 418 0.92 -11.86 27.85
N TRP A 419 1.49 -10.66 27.75
CA TRP A 419 2.67 -10.35 26.93
C TRP A 419 3.87 -11.25 27.24
N GLU A 420 3.97 -11.72 28.47
CA GLU A 420 5.05 -12.57 29.00
C GLU A 420 5.15 -13.93 28.29
N ARG A 421 4.06 -14.42 27.70
CA ARG A 421 4.06 -15.67 26.91
C ARG A 421 4.22 -15.45 25.40
N GLY A 422 4.13 -14.20 24.93
CA GLY A 422 4.27 -13.85 23.52
C GLY A 422 5.71 -13.59 23.11
N PHE A 423 6.52 -13.05 24.03
CA PHE A 423 7.92 -12.72 23.80
C PHE A 423 8.85 -13.81 24.33
N ASP A 424 9.15 -14.78 23.48
CA ASP A 424 10.15 -15.82 23.77
C ASP A 424 11.58 -15.24 23.81
N ILE A 425 12.51 -15.91 24.48
CA ILE A 425 13.93 -15.53 24.57
C ILE A 425 14.52 -15.40 23.16
N GLN A 426 14.12 -16.29 22.24
CA GLN A 426 14.53 -16.24 20.83
C GLN A 426 14.04 -14.97 20.09
N HIS A 427 12.93 -14.35 20.51
CA HIS A 427 12.43 -13.12 19.89
C HIS A 427 13.21 -11.91 20.41
N TRP A 428 13.51 -11.88 21.71
CA TRP A 428 14.34 -10.84 22.31
C TRP A 428 15.76 -10.85 21.76
N THR A 429 16.39 -12.02 21.61
CA THR A 429 17.73 -12.10 21.02
C THR A 429 17.76 -11.59 19.58
N LYS A 430 16.80 -12.00 18.74
CA LYS A 430 16.65 -11.48 17.36
C LYS A 430 16.43 -9.96 17.33
N THR A 431 15.59 -9.44 18.23
CA THR A 431 15.29 -8.00 18.33
C THR A 431 16.54 -7.22 18.72
N ILE A 432 17.29 -7.69 19.73
CA ILE A 432 18.53 -7.05 20.19
C ILE A 432 19.58 -7.04 19.08
N ILE A 433 19.76 -8.16 18.36
CA ILE A 433 20.71 -8.25 17.23
C ILE A 433 20.34 -7.28 16.10
N LEU A 434 19.06 -7.17 15.75
CA LEU A 434 18.62 -6.27 14.68
C LEU A 434 18.79 -4.80 15.08
N VAL A 435 18.47 -4.45 16.33
CA VAL A 435 18.64 -3.08 16.83
C VAL A 435 20.12 -2.71 16.93
N SER A 436 20.98 -3.62 17.42
CA SER A 436 22.41 -3.36 17.50
C SER A 436 23.03 -3.18 16.11
N LEU A 437 22.65 -4.00 15.13
CA LEU A 437 23.05 -3.84 13.74
C LEU A 437 22.64 -2.48 13.16
N MET A 438 21.42 -2.02 13.45
CA MET A 438 20.93 -0.70 13.02
C MET A 438 21.73 0.45 13.65
N CYS A 439 22.09 0.35 14.92
CA CYS A 439 22.93 1.35 15.59
C CYS A 439 24.37 1.35 15.07
N ILE A 440 24.99 0.18 14.94
CA ILE A 440 26.37 0.04 14.46
C ILE A 440 26.51 0.60 13.04
N THR A 441 25.57 0.28 12.15
CA THR A 441 25.59 0.77 10.77
C THR A 441 25.44 2.29 10.70
N GLY A 442 24.60 2.90 11.55
CA GLY A 442 24.50 4.35 11.67
C GLY A 442 25.81 5.01 12.15
N VAL A 443 26.46 4.44 13.17
CA VAL A 443 27.73 4.95 13.71
C VAL A 443 28.85 4.82 12.67
N LEU A 444 28.97 3.67 12.01
CA LEU A 444 29.97 3.46 10.95
C LEU A 444 29.76 4.42 9.78
N ALA A 445 28.51 4.64 9.36
CA ALA A 445 28.20 5.60 8.31
C ALA A 445 28.60 7.03 8.69
N TRP A 446 28.29 7.45 9.92
CA TRP A 446 28.69 8.76 10.44
C TRP A 446 30.21 8.94 10.42
N ILE A 447 30.96 7.95 10.92
CA ILE A 447 32.42 7.97 10.94
C ILE A 447 32.98 8.08 9.52
N ILE A 448 32.51 7.26 8.58
CA ILE A 448 32.99 7.25 7.18
C ILE A 448 32.67 8.58 6.47
N ILE A 449 31.48 9.16 6.71
CA ILE A 449 31.09 10.46 6.16
C ILE A 449 31.96 11.59 6.73
N SER A 450 32.29 11.51 8.03
CA SER A 450 33.12 12.51 8.71
C SER A 450 34.59 12.47 8.26
N LEU A 451 35.11 11.29 7.89
CA LEU A 451 36.51 11.09 7.52
C LEU A 451 36.79 11.34 6.03
N ASN A 452 35.84 11.03 5.15
CA ASN A 452 36.04 11.21 3.71
C ASN A 452 35.54 12.58 3.25
N VAL A 453 36.33 13.29 2.44
CA VAL A 453 35.93 14.58 1.84
C VAL A 453 35.17 14.37 0.53
N ASP A 454 35.38 13.23 -0.13
CA ASP A 454 34.77 12.93 -1.43
C ASP A 454 33.24 12.82 -1.35
N PRO A 455 32.50 13.64 -2.12
CA PRO A 455 31.04 13.67 -2.08
C PRO A 455 30.41 12.34 -2.56
N ILE A 456 31.07 11.64 -3.49
CA ILE A 456 30.58 10.36 -4.02
C ILE A 456 30.59 9.28 -2.93
N VAL A 457 31.68 9.20 -2.17
CA VAL A 457 31.81 8.22 -1.08
C VAL A 457 30.77 8.49 0.00
N ARG A 458 30.57 9.77 0.38
CA ARG A 458 29.55 10.16 1.37
C ARG A 458 28.13 9.74 0.96
N VAL A 459 27.76 10.00 -0.30
CA VAL A 459 26.43 9.63 -0.82
C VAL A 459 26.25 8.12 -0.87
N LEU A 460 27.25 7.38 -1.34
CA LEU A 460 27.20 5.91 -1.37
C LEU A 460 27.07 5.33 0.04
N THR A 461 27.88 5.79 0.99
CA THR A 461 27.83 5.34 2.39
C THR A 461 26.46 5.63 3.03
N ALA A 462 25.92 6.84 2.82
CA ALA A 462 24.58 7.18 3.30
C ALA A 462 23.51 6.27 2.68
N GLY A 463 23.59 6.00 1.37
CA GLY A 463 22.69 5.10 0.66
C GLY A 463 22.71 3.66 1.22
N PHE A 464 23.89 3.07 1.39
CA PHE A 464 24.03 1.73 1.98
C PHE A 464 23.49 1.67 3.42
N ALA A 465 23.76 2.68 4.24
CA ALA A 465 23.26 2.75 5.61
C ALA A 465 21.72 2.78 5.66
N ILE A 466 21.09 3.56 4.78
CA ILE A 466 19.62 3.63 4.67
C ILE A 466 19.04 2.28 4.24
N ILE A 467 19.65 1.59 3.28
CA ILE A 467 19.18 0.27 2.82
C ILE A 467 19.26 -0.76 3.96
N ILE A 468 20.38 -0.81 4.68
CA ILE A 468 20.55 -1.73 5.81
C ILE A 468 19.56 -1.40 6.93
N GLY A 469 19.38 -0.11 7.24
CA GLY A 469 18.38 0.36 8.19
C GLY A 469 16.96 -0.06 7.80
N TYR A 470 16.59 0.10 6.54
CA TYR A 470 15.29 -0.34 6.02
C TYR A 470 15.08 -1.84 6.17
N VAL A 471 16.08 -2.66 5.82
CA VAL A 471 16.01 -4.13 5.98
C VAL A 471 15.86 -4.50 7.45
N CYS A 472 16.61 -3.86 8.35
CA CYS A 472 16.52 -4.09 9.79
C CYS A 472 15.12 -3.74 10.33
N VAL A 473 14.56 -2.60 9.94
CA VAL A 473 13.20 -2.17 10.33
C VAL A 473 12.15 -3.14 9.79
N LYS A 474 12.28 -3.60 8.55
CA LYS A 474 11.35 -4.57 7.97
C LYS A 474 11.38 -5.89 8.73
N MET A 475 12.57 -6.43 9.01
CA MET A 475 12.74 -7.66 9.78
C MET A 475 12.22 -7.51 11.22
N LEU A 476 12.42 -6.34 11.83
CA LEU A 476 11.87 -6.00 13.14
C LEU A 476 10.33 -5.99 13.10
N GLY A 477 9.75 -5.43 12.05
CA GLY A 477 8.31 -5.42 11.80
C GLY A 477 7.73 -6.84 11.70
N GLU A 478 8.35 -7.71 10.90
CA GLU A 478 7.90 -9.11 10.77
C GLU A 478 8.02 -9.88 12.09
N ASN A 479 9.11 -9.68 12.84
CA ASN A 479 9.33 -10.29 14.15
C ASN A 479 8.32 -9.81 15.20
N THR A 480 8.00 -8.52 15.22
CA THR A 480 7.02 -7.93 16.15
C THR A 480 5.59 -8.35 15.81
N VAL A 481 5.22 -8.41 14.53
CA VAL A 481 3.92 -8.95 14.10
C VAL A 481 3.77 -10.41 14.50
N THR A 482 4.83 -11.21 14.34
CA THR A 482 4.82 -12.62 14.77
C THR A 482 4.65 -12.74 16.29
N ALA A 483 5.35 -11.93 17.08
CA ALA A 483 5.19 -11.88 18.53
C ALA A 483 3.77 -11.45 18.95
N TYR A 484 3.23 -10.43 18.29
CA TYR A 484 1.87 -9.94 18.54
C TYR A 484 0.81 -10.99 18.21
N GLN A 485 0.94 -11.69 17.08
CA GLN A 485 0.04 -12.78 16.72
C GLN A 485 0.11 -13.91 17.76
N ARG A 486 1.31 -14.29 18.21
CA ARG A 486 1.49 -15.29 19.28
C ARG A 486 0.85 -14.84 20.60
N ALA A 487 1.06 -13.59 21.02
CA ALA A 487 0.44 -13.03 22.22
C ALA A 487 -1.09 -12.90 22.11
N LYS A 488 -1.61 -12.63 20.91
CA LYS A 488 -3.04 -12.57 20.63
C LYS A 488 -3.67 -13.96 20.76
N VAL A 489 -3.08 -14.98 20.14
CA VAL A 489 -3.58 -16.36 20.30
C VAL A 489 -3.36 -16.88 21.73
N SER A 490 -2.30 -16.37 22.36
CA SER A 490 -2.02 -16.21 23.79
C SER A 490 -3.17 -15.90 24.76
N SER A 491 -4.16 -15.18 24.26
CA SER A 491 -5.30 -14.66 25.04
C SER A 491 -6.64 -15.36 24.74
N ILE A 492 -6.64 -16.29 23.77
CA ILE A 492 -7.82 -17.06 23.38
C ILE A 492 -8.05 -18.20 24.37
N ASP A 493 -9.18 -18.17 25.05
CA ASP A 493 -9.66 -19.24 25.93
C ASP A 493 -10.90 -19.90 25.29
N ILE A 494 -10.84 -21.22 25.06
CA ILE A 494 -11.88 -21.99 24.38
C ILE A 494 -12.78 -22.64 25.43
N VAL A 495 -14.05 -22.27 25.45
CA VAL A 495 -15.03 -22.78 26.42
C VAL A 495 -15.43 -24.21 26.04
N SER A 496 -15.33 -25.15 26.97
CA SER A 496 -15.80 -26.53 26.76
C SER A 496 -17.33 -26.64 26.85
N ASN A 497 -17.91 -27.62 26.14
CA ASN A 497 -19.35 -27.87 26.18
C ASN A 497 -19.85 -28.33 27.58
N ASP A 498 -18.99 -28.93 28.41
CA ASP A 498 -19.34 -29.37 29.77
C ASP A 498 -19.59 -28.19 30.73
N LEU A 499 -18.84 -27.09 30.56
CA LEU A 499 -19.08 -25.83 31.26
C LEU A 499 -20.39 -25.16 30.82
N ARG A 500 -20.88 -25.49 29.61
CA ARG A 500 -22.17 -25.00 29.09
C ARG A 500 -23.34 -25.77 29.70
N ILE A 501 -23.22 -27.09 29.84
CA ILE A 501 -24.23 -27.93 30.53
C ILE A 501 -24.32 -27.51 32.00
N SER A 502 -23.19 -27.34 32.66
CA SER A 502 -23.14 -26.88 34.06
C SER A 502 -23.78 -25.49 34.24
N ARG A 503 -23.51 -24.53 33.34
CA ARG A 503 -24.16 -23.21 33.38
C ARG A 503 -25.66 -23.28 33.12
N ASN A 504 -26.10 -24.04 32.12
CA ASN A 504 -27.52 -24.20 31.81
C ASN A 504 -28.27 -24.90 32.95
N LEU A 505 -27.62 -25.82 33.67
CA LEU A 505 -28.15 -26.45 34.88
C LEU A 505 -28.22 -25.47 36.05
N VAL A 506 -27.16 -24.70 36.32
CA VAL A 506 -27.16 -23.65 37.37
C VAL A 506 -28.22 -22.59 37.08
N GLN A 507 -28.36 -22.14 35.83
CA GLN A 507 -29.37 -21.17 35.42
C GLN A 507 -30.79 -21.75 35.53
N LYS A 508 -31.01 -23.03 35.19
CA LYS A 508 -32.29 -23.73 35.44
C LYS A 508 -32.60 -23.92 36.92
N ILE A 509 -31.58 -24.09 37.76
CA ILE A 509 -31.72 -24.20 39.21
C ILE A 509 -32.11 -22.83 39.80
N ASP A 510 -31.53 -21.74 39.32
CA ASP A 510 -31.91 -20.38 39.70
C ASP A 510 -33.31 -19.99 39.21
N GLU A 511 -33.69 -20.36 37.99
CA GLU A 511 -35.07 -20.15 37.51
C GLU A 511 -36.10 -20.92 38.35
N LYS A 512 -35.77 -22.16 38.74
CA LYS A 512 -36.61 -22.98 39.63
C LYS A 512 -36.59 -22.52 41.09
N SER A 513 -35.54 -21.85 41.56
CA SER A 513 -35.45 -21.29 42.91
C SER A 513 -36.27 -19.99 43.00
N VAL A 514 -36.21 -19.14 41.98
CA VAL A 514 -37.03 -17.93 41.82
C VAL A 514 -38.52 -18.29 41.70
N HIS A 515 -38.89 -19.31 40.91
CA HIS A 515 -40.28 -19.79 40.83
C HIS A 515 -40.81 -20.38 42.15
N ARG A 516 -39.96 -21.03 42.95
CA ARG A 516 -40.35 -21.52 44.30
C ARG A 516 -40.55 -20.39 45.30
N CYS A 517 -39.73 -19.34 45.23
CA CYS A 517 -39.88 -18.14 46.05
C CYS A 517 -41.15 -17.35 45.69
N PHE A 518 -41.52 -17.32 44.40
CA PHE A 518 -42.76 -16.71 43.92
C PHE A 518 -44.01 -17.52 44.30
N SER A 519 -43.95 -18.86 44.24
CA SER A 519 -45.08 -19.74 44.61
C SER A 519 -45.41 -19.71 46.12
N SER A 520 -44.42 -19.55 46.99
CA SER A 520 -44.67 -19.36 48.44
C SER A 520 -45.35 -18.01 48.74
N ARG A 521 -44.99 -16.96 47.98
CA ARG A 521 -45.57 -15.61 48.15
C ARG A 521 -47.01 -15.52 47.61
N VAL A 522 -47.39 -16.32 46.62
CA VAL A 522 -48.76 -16.38 46.06
C VAL A 522 -49.75 -17.15 46.96
N LYS A 523 -49.29 -18.09 47.79
CA LYS A 523 -50.15 -18.75 48.79
C LYS A 523 -50.56 -17.82 49.95
N SER A 524 -49.78 -16.77 50.23
CA SER A 524 -50.14 -15.78 51.26
C SER A 524 -51.23 -14.80 50.79
N THR A 525 -51.29 -14.49 49.49
CA THR A 525 -52.30 -13.59 48.90
C THR A 525 -53.69 -14.21 48.74
N HIS A 526 -53.82 -15.54 48.78
CA HIS A 526 -55.13 -16.21 48.70
C HIS A 526 -55.90 -16.19 50.03
N ILE A 527 -55.20 -16.09 51.16
CA ILE A 527 -55.82 -15.96 52.50
C ILE A 527 -56.37 -14.54 52.69
N TYR A 528 -55.70 -13.51 52.16
CA TYR A 528 -56.14 -12.12 52.25
C TYR A 528 -57.40 -11.83 51.38
N LYS A 529 -57.53 -12.51 50.22
CA LYS A 529 -58.70 -12.34 49.32
C LYS A 529 -59.97 -13.05 49.80
N SER A 530 -59.86 -14.03 50.68
CA SER A 530 -61.02 -14.63 51.37
C SER A 530 -61.42 -13.83 52.62
N PHE A 531 -60.47 -13.18 53.30
CA PHE A 531 -60.76 -12.33 54.47
C PHE A 531 -61.46 -11.01 54.08
N LEU A 532 -61.09 -10.41 52.94
CA LEU A 532 -61.73 -9.19 52.42
C LEU A 532 -63.14 -9.39 51.84
N ARG A 533 -63.54 -10.63 51.52
CA ARG A 533 -64.90 -10.93 51.03
C ARG A 533 -65.93 -11.14 52.14
N LEU A 534 -65.49 -11.23 53.39
CA LEU A 534 -66.33 -11.32 54.58
C LEU A 534 -66.59 -9.95 55.24
N ILE A 535 -65.96 -8.86 54.75
CA ILE A 535 -66.08 -7.51 55.33
C ILE A 535 -66.99 -6.60 54.46
N SER A 536 -67.47 -7.05 53.29
CA SER A 536 -68.29 -6.23 52.38
C SER A 536 -69.74 -6.69 52.22
N SER A 537 -70.35 -7.31 53.23
CA SER A 537 -71.77 -7.69 53.22
C SER A 537 -72.57 -7.18 54.41
N ASP A 538 -72.16 -6.06 55.00
CA ASP A 538 -72.97 -5.27 55.93
C ASP A 538 -72.74 -3.79 55.59
N GLU A 539 -73.48 -3.30 54.59
CA GLU A 539 -74.05 -1.95 54.48
C GLU A 539 -74.69 -1.84 53.07
N ASP A 540 -76.03 -1.93 53.10
CA ASP A 540 -77.07 -1.67 52.08
C ASP A 540 -77.22 -2.58 50.84
#